data_AF-A0A960RZ74-F1
#
_entry.id   AF-A0A960RZ74-F1
#
_cell.length_a   1.000
_cell.length_b   1.000
_cell.length_c   1.000
_cell.angle_alpha   90.00
_cell.angle_beta   90.00
_cell.angle_gamma   90.00
#
_symmetry.space_group_name_H-M   'P 1'
#
loop_
_entity.id
_entity.type
_entity.pdbx_description
1 polymer ?
#
loop_
_entity_poly.entity_id
_entity_poly.type
_entity_poly.pdbx_seq_one_letter_code
_entity_poly.pdbx_strand_id
1 'polypeptide(L)'
;MTAEKSFNFEKAYERLEDILEKMGKGDIALDESLKLYEEADKLITDCSKKLADAEKRVEMLIKKRNGEIEMNPDGSAQTEDFN
;
A
#
# COMPACT_ATOMS: atom_id res chain seq x y z
N MET A 1 13.38 14.80 17.43
CA MET A 1 12.80 13.49 17.08
C MET A 1 11.53 13.76 16.31
N THR A 2 11.60 13.75 14.98
CA THR A 2 10.46 14.06 14.11
C THR A 2 9.69 12.77 13.87
N ALA A 3 8.47 12.69 14.42
CA ALA A 3 7.55 11.61 14.12
C ALA A 3 7.17 11.71 12.64
N GLU A 4 7.79 10.89 11.79
CA GLU A 4 7.31 10.70 10.43
C GLU A 4 5.88 10.19 10.51
N LYS A 5 4.97 10.91 9.85
CA LYS A 5 3.55 10.61 9.83
C LYS A 5 3.35 9.33 9.01
N SER A 6 3.53 8.18 9.65
CA SER A 6 3.39 6.87 9.02
C SER A 6 1.98 6.74 8.43
N PHE A 7 1.92 6.37 7.15
CA PHE A 7 0.67 6.08 6.47
C PHE A 7 -0.08 4.96 7.20
N ASN A 8 -1.35 5.21 7.54
CA ASN A 8 -2.21 4.24 8.19
C ASN A 8 -3.25 3.74 7.19
N PHE A 9 -3.14 2.46 6.82
CA PHE A 9 -4.00 1.82 5.82
C PHE A 9 -5.47 1.86 6.21
N GLU A 10 -5.81 1.49 7.46
CA GLU A 10 -7.20 1.43 7.91
C GLU A 10 -7.88 2.80 7.83
N LYS A 11 -7.17 3.86 8.24
CA LYS A 11 -7.69 5.23 8.13
C LYS A 11 -7.85 5.70 6.68
N ALA A 12 -6.91 5.31 5.81
CA ALA A 12 -6.97 5.66 4.41
C ALA A 12 -8.13 4.94 3.70
N TYR A 13 -8.38 3.69 4.09
CA TYR A 13 -9.48 2.88 3.58
C TYR A 13 -10.84 3.40 4.06
N GLU A 14 -10.99 3.70 5.35
CA GLU A 14 -12.19 4.33 5.93
C GLU A 14 -12.51 5.65 5.21
N ARG A 15 -11.48 6.47 4.95
CA ARG A 15 -11.66 7.72 4.19
C ARG A 15 -12.12 7.48 2.75
N LEU A 16 -11.64 6.41 2.11
CA LEU A 16 -12.08 6.07 0.75
C LEU A 16 -13.57 5.67 0.74
N GLU A 17 -14.03 4.92 1.73
CA GLU A 17 -15.45 4.57 1.91
C GLU A 17 -16.32 5.82 2.10
N ASP A 18 -15.89 6.75 2.95
CA ASP A 18 -16.56 8.05 3.15
C ASP A 18 -16.70 8.83 1.83
N ILE A 19 -15.64 8.84 1.01
CA ILE A 19 -15.65 9.54 -0.28
C ILE A 19 -16.66 8.88 -1.23
N LEU A 20 -16.69 7.55 -1.29
CA LEU A 20 -17.64 6.81 -2.12
C LEU A 20 -19.09 7.07 -1.68
N GLU A 21 -19.36 7.10 -0.38
CA GLU A 21 -20.69 7.41 0.14
C GLU A 21 -21.12 8.84 -0.26
N LYS A 22 -20.20 9.80 -0.16
CA LYS A 22 -20.44 11.20 -0.56
C LYS A 22 -20.73 11.33 -2.04
N MET A 23 -19.92 10.71 -2.89
CA MET A 23 -20.11 10.74 -4.35
C MET A 23 -21.41 10.02 -4.77
N GLY A 24 -21.81 8.96 -4.06
CA GLY A 24 -23.02 8.20 -4.35
C GLY A 24 -24.33 8.94 -4.02
N LYS A 25 -24.30 9.95 -3.15
CA LYS A 25 -25.50 10.74 -2.77
C LYS A 25 -26.00 11.67 -3.87
N GLY A 26 -25.21 11.91 -4.92
CA GLY A 26 -25.65 12.60 -6.14
C GLY A 26 -25.92 14.11 -6.01
N ASP A 27 -25.80 14.70 -4.81
CA ASP A 27 -26.03 16.12 -4.54
C ASP A 27 -24.72 16.87 -4.21
N ILE A 28 -23.67 16.57 -4.97
CA ILE A 28 -22.34 17.18 -4.82
C ILE A 28 -22.05 18.10 -5.99
N ALA A 29 -21.57 19.30 -5.68
CA ALA A 29 -21.11 20.26 -6.68
C ALA A 29 -19.91 19.71 -7.47
N LEU A 30 -19.80 20.08 -8.75
CA LEU A 30 -18.73 19.61 -9.64
C LEU A 30 -17.32 19.87 -9.09
N ASP A 31 -17.08 21.04 -8.50
CA ASP A 31 -15.77 21.36 -7.92
C ASP A 31 -15.44 20.50 -6.71
N GLU A 32 -16.45 20.05 -5.96
CA GLU A 32 -16.27 19.18 -4.81
C GLU A 32 -16.09 17.72 -5.24
N SER A 33 -16.80 17.26 -6.29
CA SER A 33 -16.57 15.92 -6.83
C SER A 33 -15.17 15.75 -7.41
N LEU A 34 -14.62 16.79 -8.05
CA LEU A 34 -13.23 16.78 -8.53
C LEU A 34 -12.23 16.65 -7.39
N LYS A 35 -12.41 17.40 -6.30
CA LYS A 35 -11.53 17.30 -5.12
C LYS A 35 -11.59 15.92 -4.46
N LEU A 36 -12.80 15.38 -4.32
CA LEU A 36 -12.99 14.03 -3.76
C LEU A 36 -12.36 12.95 -4.64
N TYR A 37 -12.43 13.11 -5.96
CA TYR A 37 -11.78 12.21 -6.90
C TYR A 37 -10.25 12.25 -6.78
N GLU A 38 -9.65 13.44 -6.75
CA GLU A 38 -8.19 13.59 -6.55
C GLU A 38 -7.73 13.00 -5.21
N GLU A 39 -8.52 13.19 -4.16
CA GLU A 39 -8.25 12.58 -2.86
C GLU A 39 -8.33 11.05 -2.92
N ALA A 40 -9.37 10.51 -3.56
CA ALA A 40 -9.55 9.07 -3.73
C ALA A 40 -8.41 8.43 -4.53
N ASP A 41 -7.96 9.05 -5.63
CA ASP A 41 -6.86 8.56 -6.47
C ASP A 41 -5.56 8.42 -5.66
N LYS A 42 -5.26 9.43 -4.83
CA LYS A 42 -4.12 9.39 -3.92
C LYS A 42 -4.24 8.29 -2.88
N LEU A 43 -5.40 8.15 -2.24
CA LEU A 43 -5.63 7.11 -1.23
C LEU A 43 -5.50 5.71 -1.83
N ILE A 44 -6.04 5.49 -3.03
CA ILE A 44 -5.92 4.22 -3.76
C ILE A 44 -4.47 3.90 -4.05
N THR A 45 -3.69 4.89 -4.50
CA THR A 45 -2.26 4.73 -4.80
C THR A 45 -1.48 4.32 -3.55
N ASP A 46 -1.71 5.03 -2.44
CA ASP A 46 -1.01 4.76 -1.19
C ASP A 46 -1.41 3.39 -0.60
N CYS A 47 -2.70 3.04 -0.61
CA CYS A 47 -3.20 1.72 -0.21
C CYS A 47 -2.59 0.59 -1.05
N SER A 48 -2.57 0.76 -2.37
CA SER A 48 -2.02 -0.24 -3.29
C SER A 48 -0.53 -0.48 -3.04
N LYS A 49 0.23 0.60 -2.82
CA LYS A 49 1.64 0.50 -2.45
C LYS A 49 1.84 -0.27 -1.15
N LYS A 50 1.02 0.03 -0.12
CA LYS A 50 1.11 -0.65 1.17
C LYS A 50 0.79 -2.15 1.07
N LEU A 51 -0.18 -2.52 0.23
CA LEU A 51 -0.52 -3.92 -0.04
C LEU A 51 0.60 -4.65 -0.78
N ALA A 52 1.19 -4.03 -1.80
CA ALA A 52 2.33 -4.60 -2.53
C ALA A 52 3.54 -4.84 -1.61
N ASP A 53 3.84 -3.90 -0.72
CA ASP A 53 4.90 -4.07 0.28
C ASP A 53 4.61 -5.23 1.26
N ALA A 54 3.35 -5.39 1.66
CA ALA A 54 2.91 -6.48 2.53
C ALA A 54 2.99 -7.84 1.81
N GLU A 55 2.54 -7.93 0.56
CA GLU A 55 2.62 -9.12 -0.28
C GLU A 55 4.06 -9.57 -0.47
N LYS A 56 4.95 -8.66 -0.85
CA LYS A 56 6.39 -8.96 -0.99
C LYS A 56 6.98 -9.49 0.30
N ARG A 57 6.60 -8.92 1.45
CA ARG A 57 7.06 -9.40 2.76
C ARG A 57 6.57 -10.82 3.06
N VAL A 58 5.32 -11.15 2.72
CA VAL A 58 4.79 -12.50 2.86
C VAL A 58 5.53 -13.48 1.94
N GLU A 59 5.78 -13.10 0.68
CA GLU A 59 6.53 -13.91 -0.28
C GLU A 59 7.94 -14.24 0.25
N MET A 60 8.68 -13.23 0.74
CA MET A 60 10.01 -13.44 1.34
C MET A 60 9.95 -14.40 2.53
N LEU A 61 8.94 -14.28 3.40
CA LEU A 61 8.79 -15.19 4.55
C LEU A 61 8.50 -16.64 4.11
N ILE A 62 7.72 -16.84 3.04
CA ILE A 62 7.44 -18.16 2.48
C ILE A 62 8.72 -18.77 1.88
N LYS A 63 9.47 -18.00 1.07
CA LYS A 63 10.75 -18.43 0.49
C LYS A 63 11.75 -18.83 1.57
N LYS A 64 11.92 -17.99 2.60
CA LYS A 64 12.80 -18.26 3.74
C LYS A 64 12.38 -19.54 4.49
N ARG A 65 11.08 -19.78 4.70
CA ARG A 65 10.58 -21.01 5.35
C ARG A 65 10.86 -22.25 4.52
N ASN A 66 10.74 -22.15 3.19
CA ASN A 66 10.91 -23.27 2.27
C ASN A 66 12.39 -23.52 1.90
N GLY A 67 13.33 -22.69 2.38
CA GLY A 67 14.75 -22.80 2.05
C GLY A 67 15.08 -22.44 0.60
N GLU A 68 14.21 -21.66 -0.05
CA GLU A 68 14.44 -21.19 -1.43
C GLU A 68 15.50 -20.10 -1.44
N ILE A 69 16.54 -20.29 -2.26
CA ILE A 69 17.65 -19.34 -2.41
C ILE A 69 17.15 -18.12 -3.19
N GLU A 70 17.20 -16.94 -2.58
CA GLU A 70 17.00 -15.69 -3.32
C GLU A 70 18.18 -15.46 -4.26
N MET A 71 17.91 -15.18 -5.54
CA MET A 71 18.95 -14.79 -6.49
C MET A 71 19.10 -13.27 -6.48
N ASN A 72 20.33 -12.80 -6.37
CA ASN A 72 20.68 -11.41 -6.63
C ASN A 72 20.37 -11.05 -8.10
N PRO A 73 20.21 -9.75 -8.42
CA PRO A 73 20.01 -9.29 -9.81
C PRO A 73 21.13 -9.69 -10.78
N ASP A 74 22.30 -10.06 -10.26
CA ASP A 74 23.46 -10.54 -11.02
C ASP A 74 23.49 -12.08 -11.21
N GLY A 75 22.43 -12.78 -10.76
CA GLY A 75 22.31 -14.23 -10.86
C GLY A 75 23.06 -15.02 -9.79
N SER A 76 23.69 -14.35 -8.82
CA SER A 76 24.33 -15.04 -7.69
C SER A 76 23.32 -15.46 -6.63
N ALA A 77 23.53 -16.62 -6.02
CA ALA A 77 22.78 -17.07 -4.86
C ALA A 77 23.06 -16.13 -3.67
N GLN A 78 22.02 -15.49 -3.15
CA GLN A 78 22.09 -14.67 -1.96
C GLN A 78 22.27 -15.61 -0.76
N THR A 79 23.48 -15.63 -0.21
CA THR A 79 23.82 -16.38 0.99
C THR A 79 23.70 -15.42 2.18
N GLU A 80 22.70 -15.60 3.04
CA GLU A 80 22.74 -14.97 4.37
C GLU A 80 23.73 -15.79 5.21
N ASP A 81 24.83 -15.16 5.64
CA ASP A 81 25.75 -15.74 6.63
C ASP A 81 24.96 -16.03 7.91
N PHE A 82 24.73 -17.30 8.19
CA PHE A 82 24.20 -17.74 9.49
C PHE A 82 25.27 -17.51 10.55
N ASN A 83 25.05 -16.55 11.44
CA ASN A 83 25.87 -16.34 12.64
C ASN A 83 25.31 -17.10 13.84
#